data_AF-A0A1Z8TZ53-F1
#
_entry.id   AF-A0A1Z8TZ53-F1
#
_cell.length_a   1.000
_cell.length_b   1.000
_cell.length_c   1.000
_cell.angle_alpha   90.00
_cell.angle_beta   90.00
_cell.angle_gamma   90.00
#
_symmetry.space_group_name_H-M   'P 1'
#
loop_
_entity.id
_entity.type
_entity.pdbx_description
1 polymer ?
#
loop_
_entity_poly.entity_id
_entity_poly.type
_entity_poly.pdbx_seq_one_letter_code
_entity_poly.pdbx_strand_id
1 'polypeptide(L)'
;MASVIKTKRSASTGAPTALAQGEMAYSFLSGTQSNGGDRLYVGTGTETGGEAANIDVIGGKYFANMLDHVTGTLTASSALLVDANSKIDNFNVDNLNFNGNSITSTNTNGDIIISPNGSGDVDVATSKIIGVSSPTANTDAANKLYVDSSAVSITGDTMTGALNMGSNNITTTGKVLFANVYSNEGDLPSASTYHGMFAHVHATGLAYFAHAGVWHKLIDRTSGVIANLSNVSDSAFADNQTLIFDAAQSKFRPGSLFQVISADAGTADSVVGTLNFAGGTGLNTLVSDNRITIHVDSNLSGLSRLDVDNLRLDGNTLSSTSGAEMFIDPNPAGDSGDLIIQGNLTVRGTTTTINSATVSINDLNLVLADSAGNAAAADGAGITVNGASATLTYGASNDRWAFNKGLNLPDSATGTNGLFLNGVSIGETIEDKVGSLATAGEGIDITYNDGAGTLTFAGEQSTKNNLGIASFDSAHFGISSGHISLPTVDGGTY
;
A
#
# COMPACT_ATOMS: atom_id res chain seq x y z
N MET A 1 86.81 104.41 39.41
CA MET A 1 85.88 104.34 38.26
C MET A 1 84.83 103.29 38.57
N ALA A 2 83.66 103.71 39.06
CA ALA A 2 82.49 102.82 39.11
C ALA A 2 81.78 102.97 37.76
N SER A 3 81.82 101.94 36.93
CA SER A 3 81.11 101.94 35.65
C SER A 3 79.62 101.78 35.92
N VAL A 4 78.83 102.82 35.62
CA VAL A 4 77.38 102.74 35.69
C VAL A 4 76.88 102.02 34.44
N ILE A 5 76.41 100.78 34.60
CA ILE A 5 75.73 100.03 33.54
C ILE A 5 74.23 100.40 33.59
N LYS A 6 73.68 100.89 32.49
CA LYS A 6 72.25 101.17 32.33
C LYS A 6 71.67 100.18 31.33
N THR A 7 70.51 99.61 31.64
CA THR A 7 69.73 98.78 30.72
C THR A 7 68.63 99.60 30.05
N LYS A 8 68.20 99.15 28.87
CA LYS A 8 67.05 99.73 28.15
C LYS A 8 65.80 99.48 28.99
N ARG A 9 64.87 100.43 29.02
CA ARG A 9 63.68 100.31 29.88
C ARG A 9 62.49 101.08 29.34
N SER A 10 61.29 100.57 29.60
CA SER A 10 60.02 101.24 29.30
C SER A 10 59.05 101.10 30.47
N ALA A 11 58.25 102.14 30.74
CA ALA A 11 57.19 102.11 31.75
C ALA A 11 55.80 101.80 31.18
N SER A 12 55.65 101.82 29.85
CA SER A 12 54.36 101.64 29.17
C SER A 12 54.38 100.53 28.12
N THR A 13 55.57 100.05 27.74
CA THR A 13 55.74 98.99 26.74
C THR A 13 56.11 97.69 27.43
N GLY A 14 55.42 96.60 27.08
CA GLY A 14 55.70 95.25 27.56
C GLY A 14 57.04 94.71 27.08
N ALA A 15 57.07 94.10 25.90
CA ALA A 15 58.31 93.69 25.27
C ALA A 15 58.98 94.87 24.53
N PRO A 16 60.31 95.01 24.58
CA PRO A 16 61.02 95.94 23.70
C PRO A 16 60.80 95.52 22.23
N THR A 17 60.77 96.49 21.31
CA THR A 17 60.59 96.22 19.88
C THR A 17 61.89 95.82 19.17
N ALA A 18 63.04 96.12 19.79
CA ALA A 18 64.37 95.83 19.27
C ALA A 18 65.41 95.85 20.40
N LEU A 19 66.36 94.92 20.38
CA LEU A 19 67.55 94.86 21.24
C LEU A 19 68.75 94.38 20.43
N ALA A 20 69.95 94.87 20.70
CA ALA A 20 71.20 94.28 20.22
C ALA A 20 71.49 92.93 20.92
N GLN A 21 72.35 92.08 20.35
CA GLN A 21 72.76 90.81 20.93
C GLN A 21 73.48 91.06 22.27
N GLY A 22 72.98 90.45 23.34
CA GLY A 22 73.46 90.65 24.70
C GLY A 22 72.97 91.95 25.36
N GLU A 23 72.24 92.82 24.64
CA GLU A 23 71.61 94.00 25.24
C GLU A 23 70.42 93.58 26.10
N MET A 24 70.37 94.09 27.33
CA MET A 24 69.27 93.82 28.26
C MET A 24 68.26 94.96 28.31
N ALA A 25 66.99 94.59 28.45
CA ALA A 25 65.90 95.52 28.71
C ALA A 25 64.97 95.08 29.83
N TYR A 26 64.47 96.03 30.62
CA TYR A 26 63.48 95.77 31.65
C TYR A 26 62.17 96.55 31.40
N SER A 27 61.04 95.86 31.49
CA SER A 27 59.72 96.49 31.42
C SER A 27 59.18 96.79 32.82
N PHE A 28 58.89 98.07 33.07
CA PHE A 28 58.21 98.56 34.27
C PHE A 28 56.67 98.62 34.09
N LEU A 29 56.13 98.20 32.94
CA LEU A 29 54.69 97.98 32.80
C LEU A 29 54.27 96.85 33.74
N SER A 30 53.17 97.00 34.48
CA SER A 30 52.66 95.93 35.35
C SER A 30 52.43 94.64 34.57
N GLY A 31 53.02 93.53 34.99
CA GLY A 31 53.01 92.27 34.26
C GLY A 31 51.70 91.49 34.34
N THR A 32 51.16 91.10 33.20
CA THR A 32 50.19 90.01 33.05
C THR A 32 50.80 88.90 32.18
N GLN A 33 50.11 87.77 32.09
CA GLN A 33 50.58 86.64 31.28
C GLN A 33 50.82 87.04 29.82
N SER A 34 50.00 87.93 29.25
CA SER A 34 50.07 88.27 27.83
C SER A 34 50.80 89.58 27.50
N ASN A 35 51.03 90.47 28.46
CA ASN A 35 51.37 91.86 28.12
C ASN A 35 52.88 92.19 28.13
N GLY A 36 53.76 91.24 28.45
CA GLY A 36 55.20 91.50 28.49
C GLY A 36 55.70 92.38 29.65
N GLY A 37 54.83 92.86 30.54
CA GLY A 37 55.21 93.71 31.68
C GLY A 37 56.00 92.96 32.76
N ASP A 38 56.72 93.69 33.60
CA ASP A 38 57.54 93.22 34.74
C ASP A 38 58.57 92.13 34.37
N ARG A 39 59.01 92.11 33.10
CA ARG A 39 59.95 91.13 32.55
C ARG A 39 61.31 91.75 32.25
N LEU A 40 62.35 90.93 32.44
CA LEU A 40 63.71 91.16 31.99
C LEU A 40 63.93 90.43 30.67
N TYR A 41 64.36 91.16 29.67
CA TYR A 41 64.60 90.70 28.31
C TYR A 41 66.09 90.79 27.98
N VAL A 42 66.53 89.95 27.06
CA VAL A 42 67.85 90.04 26.43
C VAL A 42 67.72 89.78 24.92
N GLY A 43 68.46 90.53 24.10
CA GLY A 43 68.59 90.22 22.68
C GLY A 43 69.47 88.99 22.47
N THR A 44 68.99 87.99 21.74
CA THR A 44 69.74 86.76 21.44
C THR A 44 69.70 86.43 19.95
N GLY A 45 70.62 85.55 19.51
CA GLY A 45 70.77 85.21 18.10
C GLY A 45 71.58 86.24 17.31
N THR A 46 71.72 86.00 16.01
CA THR A 46 72.59 86.79 15.10
C THR A 46 72.08 88.22 14.94
N GLU A 47 72.97 89.22 15.04
CA GLU A 47 72.60 90.62 14.82
C GLU A 47 72.52 90.98 13.33
N THR A 48 71.46 91.67 12.93
CA THR A 48 71.34 92.30 11.61
C THR A 48 70.94 93.76 11.78
N GLY A 49 71.75 94.70 11.28
CA GLY A 49 71.46 96.13 11.41
C GLY A 49 71.50 96.67 12.86
N GLY A 50 72.16 95.97 13.79
CA GLY A 50 72.21 96.35 15.20
C GLY A 50 71.04 95.82 16.04
N GLU A 51 70.17 94.99 15.47
CA GLU A 51 69.08 94.30 16.17
C GLU A 51 69.30 92.79 16.16
N ALA A 52 69.03 92.13 17.29
CA ALA A 52 69.14 90.70 17.51
C ALA A 52 67.95 89.95 16.88
N ALA A 53 68.17 88.70 16.48
CA ALA A 53 67.14 87.86 15.87
C ALA A 53 65.96 87.54 16.80
N ASN A 54 66.21 87.39 18.12
CA ASN A 54 65.19 87.09 19.11
C ASN A 54 65.28 88.04 20.30
N ILE A 55 64.13 88.22 20.97
CA ILE A 55 64.02 88.93 22.24
C ILE A 55 63.51 87.91 23.26
N ASP A 56 64.44 87.34 24.03
CA ASP A 56 64.13 86.30 25.00
C ASP A 56 63.84 86.90 26.36
N VAL A 57 62.83 86.33 27.02
CA VAL A 57 62.51 86.64 28.41
C VAL A 57 63.39 85.77 29.31
N ILE A 58 64.21 86.40 30.15
CA ILE A 58 65.17 85.71 31.02
C ILE A 58 64.89 85.89 32.52
N GLY A 59 63.84 86.63 32.87
CA GLY A 59 63.44 86.83 34.26
C GLY A 59 62.54 88.03 34.43
N GLY A 60 62.61 88.66 35.60
CA GLY A 60 61.86 89.86 35.96
C GLY A 60 60.92 89.65 37.14
N LYS A 61 60.42 90.77 37.70
CA LYS A 61 59.52 90.77 38.86
C LYS A 61 58.28 89.91 38.64
N TYR A 62 57.80 89.80 37.41
CA TYR A 62 56.64 88.97 37.07
C TYR A 62 56.81 87.52 37.53
N PHE A 63 57.94 86.89 37.21
CA PHE A 63 58.22 85.51 37.63
C PHE A 63 58.68 85.42 39.08
N ALA A 64 59.43 86.42 39.57
CA ALA A 64 59.87 86.45 40.97
C ALA A 64 58.68 86.51 41.92
N ASN A 65 57.64 87.29 41.60
CA ASN A 65 56.40 87.34 42.36
C ASN A 65 55.63 86.00 42.32
N MET A 66 55.70 85.26 41.21
CA MET A 66 55.12 83.92 41.12
C MET A 66 55.91 82.89 41.93
N LEU A 67 57.18 83.13 42.21
CA LEU A 67 58.02 82.24 43.02
C LEU A 67 58.06 82.66 44.51
N ASP A 68 57.42 83.78 44.86
CA ASP A 68 57.38 84.27 46.23
C ASP A 68 56.34 83.50 47.04
N HIS A 69 56.76 82.86 48.14
CA HIS A 69 55.89 82.06 49.00
C HIS A 69 56.21 82.31 50.47
N VAL A 70 55.17 82.47 51.29
CA VAL A 70 55.29 82.30 52.74
C VAL A 70 55.35 80.81 53.04
N THR A 71 56.45 80.36 53.65
CA THR A 71 56.68 78.95 54.01
C THR A 71 55.46 78.35 54.73
N GLY A 72 54.99 77.20 54.25
CA GLY A 72 53.86 76.47 54.86
C GLY A 72 52.46 76.99 54.48
N THR A 73 52.35 77.97 53.57
CA THR A 73 51.05 78.48 53.09
C THR A 73 50.98 78.46 51.57
N LEU A 74 49.79 78.21 51.02
CA LEU A 74 49.53 78.47 49.61
C LEU A 74 49.31 79.98 49.41
N THR A 75 50.40 80.70 49.17
CA THR A 75 50.34 82.14 48.86
C THR A 75 49.61 82.34 47.52
N ALA A 76 48.65 83.28 47.48
CA ALA A 76 47.85 83.54 46.30
C ALA A 76 48.72 84.01 45.13
N SER A 77 48.43 83.50 43.92
CA SER A 77 49.16 83.80 42.68
C SER A 77 50.61 83.30 42.60
N SER A 78 51.07 82.54 43.59
CA SER A 78 52.37 81.86 43.55
C SER A 78 52.26 80.50 42.83
N ALA A 79 53.35 80.06 42.19
CA ALA A 79 53.39 78.91 41.32
C ALA A 79 53.73 77.62 42.08
N LEU A 80 53.06 76.53 41.72
CA LEU A 80 53.56 75.19 42.00
C LEU A 80 54.42 74.75 40.82
N LEU A 81 55.67 74.36 41.10
CA LEU A 81 56.61 73.92 40.08
C LEU A 81 56.40 72.43 39.80
N VAL A 82 56.19 72.10 38.52
CA VAL A 82 56.01 70.73 38.04
C VAL A 82 57.18 70.30 37.15
N ASP A 83 57.39 68.99 37.02
CA ASP A 83 58.37 68.45 36.08
C ASP A 83 57.91 68.56 34.61
N ALA A 84 58.72 68.05 33.67
CA ALA A 84 58.41 68.08 32.24
C ALA A 84 57.15 67.28 31.83
N ASN A 85 56.61 66.44 32.70
CA ASN A 85 55.36 65.68 32.50
C ASN A 85 54.17 66.30 33.26
N SER A 86 54.33 67.52 33.77
CA SER A 86 53.34 68.21 34.60
C SER A 86 53.04 67.50 35.94
N LYS A 87 54.03 66.81 36.53
CA LYS A 87 53.89 66.09 37.81
C LYS A 87 54.66 66.74 38.96
N ILE A 88 54.18 66.46 40.17
CA ILE A 88 54.90 66.64 41.44
C ILE A 88 55.14 65.23 41.99
N ASP A 89 56.36 64.90 42.40
CA ASP A 89 56.72 63.57 42.91
C ASP A 89 55.93 63.22 44.19
N ASN A 90 55.93 64.14 45.16
CA ASN A 90 55.17 64.00 46.39
C ASN A 90 54.58 65.35 46.80
N PHE A 91 53.25 65.44 46.85
CA PHE A 91 52.56 66.66 47.26
C PHE A 91 51.90 66.45 48.63
N ASN A 92 52.44 67.13 49.65
CA ASN A 92 51.90 67.14 51.00
C ASN A 92 51.08 68.41 51.22
N VAL A 93 49.81 68.25 51.61
CA VAL A 93 48.90 69.33 51.96
C VAL A 93 48.28 69.00 53.31
N ASP A 94 48.65 69.76 54.34
CA ASP A 94 48.28 69.46 55.73
C ASP A 94 48.60 67.99 56.08
N ASN A 95 47.59 67.24 56.54
CA ASN A 95 47.71 65.83 56.86
C ASN A 95 47.49 64.91 55.65
N LEU A 96 47.33 65.42 54.43
CA LEU A 96 47.11 64.64 53.23
C LEU A 96 48.40 64.51 52.41
N ASN A 97 48.72 63.29 52.01
CA ASN A 97 49.79 62.98 51.07
C ASN A 97 49.18 62.48 49.75
N PHE A 98 49.54 63.16 48.65
CA PHE A 98 49.18 62.79 47.29
C PHE A 98 50.43 62.24 46.59
N ASN A 99 50.48 60.92 46.44
CA ASN A 99 51.63 60.24 45.85
C ASN A 99 51.20 58.98 45.09
N GLY A 100 51.77 58.79 43.89
CA GLY A 100 51.44 57.69 43.00
C GLY A 100 49.94 57.65 42.67
N ASN A 101 49.27 56.56 43.07
CA ASN A 101 47.83 56.34 42.87
C ASN A 101 47.04 56.42 44.19
N SER A 102 47.60 57.05 45.24
CA SER A 102 47.02 57.04 46.58
C SER A 102 46.86 58.46 47.13
N ILE A 103 45.74 58.63 47.82
CA ILE A 103 45.48 59.77 48.71
C ILE A 103 45.48 59.16 50.12
N THR A 104 46.37 59.63 50.98
CA THR A 104 46.56 59.05 52.33
C THR A 104 46.56 60.13 53.39
N SER A 105 45.89 59.86 54.52
CA SER A 105 46.08 60.63 55.75
C SER A 105 47.40 60.25 56.40
N THR A 106 48.11 61.23 56.96
CA THR A 106 49.45 61.06 57.55
C THR A 106 49.44 61.08 59.07
N ASN A 107 48.29 61.40 59.68
CA ASN A 107 48.06 61.33 61.12
C ASN A 107 47.34 60.04 61.51
N THR A 108 47.67 59.49 62.68
CA THR A 108 47.12 58.21 63.17
C THR A 108 45.58 58.26 63.26
N ASN A 109 44.92 57.27 62.65
CA ASN A 109 43.45 57.17 62.56
C ASN A 109 42.76 58.41 61.98
N GLY A 110 43.47 59.20 61.16
CA GLY A 110 42.87 60.31 60.44
C GLY A 110 41.99 59.82 59.30
N ASP A 111 40.72 60.22 59.30
CA ASP A 111 39.83 59.93 58.19
C ASP A 111 40.16 60.79 56.96
N ILE A 112 39.93 60.23 55.77
CA ILE A 112 39.83 61.02 54.54
C ILE A 112 38.34 61.30 54.32
N ILE A 113 37.94 62.54 54.59
CA ILE A 113 36.55 62.97 54.40
C ILE A 113 36.38 63.48 52.97
N ILE A 114 35.51 62.82 52.19
CA ILE A 114 35.08 63.28 50.86
C ILE A 114 33.66 63.81 50.99
N SER A 115 33.53 65.12 51.18
CA SER A 115 32.24 65.79 51.42
C SER A 115 31.99 66.84 50.33
N PRO A 116 31.09 66.57 49.37
CA PRO A 116 30.61 67.57 48.44
C PRO A 116 29.87 68.71 49.17
N ASN A 117 29.95 69.92 48.63
CA ASN A 117 29.17 71.04 49.17
C ASN A 117 27.69 70.91 48.76
N GLY A 118 26.77 71.16 49.70
CA GLY A 118 25.32 71.16 49.43
C GLY A 118 24.78 69.76 49.16
N SER A 119 23.98 69.62 48.10
CA SER A 119 23.37 68.35 47.67
C SER A 119 24.23 67.58 46.65
N GLY A 120 25.54 67.79 46.66
CA GLY A 120 26.44 67.10 45.74
C GLY A 120 26.63 65.62 46.12
N ASP A 121 26.86 64.79 45.11
CA ASP A 121 27.14 63.36 45.28
C ASP A 121 28.64 63.07 45.12
N VAL A 122 29.11 61.98 45.73
CA VAL A 122 30.43 61.40 45.43
C VAL A 122 30.27 60.43 44.26
N ASP A 123 30.53 60.92 43.05
CA ASP A 123 30.47 60.12 41.83
C ASP A 123 31.81 59.42 41.55
N VAL A 124 31.81 58.07 41.56
CA VAL A 124 32.96 57.23 41.16
C VAL A 124 32.81 56.67 39.73
N ALA A 125 31.86 57.23 38.98
CA ALA A 125 31.39 56.77 37.68
C ALA A 125 30.99 55.28 37.74
N THR A 126 31.48 54.46 36.81
CA THR A 126 31.24 53.02 36.76
C THR A 126 32.38 52.20 37.38
N SER A 127 33.21 52.84 38.20
CA SER A 127 34.38 52.21 38.82
C SER A 127 33.99 51.25 39.94
N LYS A 128 34.82 50.23 40.17
CA LYS A 128 34.68 49.33 41.31
C LYS A 128 35.17 50.01 42.59
N ILE A 129 34.36 49.97 43.64
CA ILE A 129 34.80 50.27 45.00
C ILE A 129 35.24 48.94 45.64
N ILE A 130 36.52 48.83 46.01
CA ILE A 130 37.11 47.62 46.60
C ILE A 130 37.55 47.88 48.04
N GLY A 131 37.57 46.84 48.87
CA GLY A 131 37.98 46.95 50.28
C GLY A 131 36.93 47.52 51.22
N VAL A 132 35.64 47.55 50.82
CA VAL A 132 34.53 47.97 51.67
C VAL A 132 34.29 46.92 52.77
N SER A 133 34.46 47.33 54.03
CA SER A 133 34.20 46.47 55.20
C SER A 133 32.70 46.19 55.35
N SER A 134 32.33 45.21 56.19
CA SER A 134 30.91 44.96 56.47
C SER A 134 30.27 46.18 57.13
N PRO A 135 29.07 46.59 56.69
CA PRO A 135 28.39 47.76 57.25
C PRO A 135 28.03 47.50 58.72
N THR A 136 28.17 48.53 59.55
CA THR A 136 27.81 48.52 60.99
C THR A 136 26.65 49.45 61.31
N ALA A 137 26.36 50.41 60.43
CA ALA A 137 25.22 51.31 60.47
C ALA A 137 24.40 51.28 59.17
N ASN A 138 23.16 51.76 59.23
CA ASN A 138 22.24 51.74 58.09
C ASN A 138 22.64 52.66 56.93
N THR A 139 23.57 53.59 57.16
CA THR A 139 24.09 54.54 56.15
C THR A 139 25.42 54.09 55.54
N ASP A 140 25.98 52.97 56.01
CA ASP A 140 27.25 52.46 55.50
C ASP A 140 27.05 51.82 54.12
N ALA A 141 28.08 51.87 53.28
CA ALA A 141 28.10 51.09 52.06
C ALA A 141 28.14 49.59 52.38
N ALA A 142 27.22 48.82 51.80
CA ALA A 142 27.20 47.37 51.96
C ALA A 142 28.12 46.68 50.94
N ASN A 143 28.97 45.76 51.39
CA ASN A 143 29.72 44.89 50.48
C ASN A 143 28.85 43.73 49.96
N LYS A 144 29.29 43.10 48.86
CA LYS A 144 28.54 41.99 48.25
C LYS A 144 28.33 40.82 49.20
N LEU A 145 29.34 40.46 49.98
CA LEU A 145 29.27 39.34 50.94
C LEU A 145 28.14 39.56 51.95
N TYR A 146 28.01 40.76 52.50
CA TYR A 146 26.97 41.13 53.44
C TYR A 146 25.56 41.04 52.82
N VAL A 147 25.41 41.51 51.58
CA VAL A 147 24.13 41.42 50.85
C VAL A 147 23.78 39.95 50.57
N ASP A 148 24.74 39.16 50.09
CA ASP A 148 24.53 37.74 49.80
C ASP A 148 24.22 36.91 51.06
N SER A 149 24.76 37.31 52.23
CA SER A 149 24.54 36.61 53.49
C SER A 149 23.30 37.06 54.27
N SER A 150 22.75 38.23 53.94
CA SER A 150 21.64 38.86 54.68
C SER A 150 20.36 39.02 53.86
N ALA A 151 20.43 38.86 52.53
CA ALA A 151 19.26 38.66 51.66
C ALA A 151 19.05 37.16 51.43
N VAL A 152 17.79 36.73 51.24
CA VAL A 152 17.32 35.34 51.09
C VAL A 152 18.42 34.40 50.60
N SER A 153 18.98 33.62 51.52
CA SER A 153 20.06 32.69 51.21
C SER A 153 19.58 31.60 50.25
N ILE A 154 20.48 31.12 49.39
CA ILE A 154 20.21 30.03 48.43
C ILE A 154 20.03 28.68 49.16
N THR A 155 20.24 28.60 50.47
CA THR A 155 20.05 27.35 51.23
C THR A 155 19.59 27.61 52.67
N GLY A 156 18.45 26.99 53.04
CA GLY A 156 18.04 26.80 54.44
C GLY A 156 17.29 27.96 55.11
N ASP A 157 17.08 29.09 54.44
CA ASP A 157 16.30 30.19 55.02
C ASP A 157 14.80 29.89 55.05
N THR A 158 14.15 30.29 56.16
CA THR A 158 12.70 30.26 56.30
C THR A 158 12.15 31.66 56.08
N MET A 159 11.40 31.86 55.00
CA MET A 159 10.63 33.09 54.81
C MET A 159 9.44 33.08 55.80
N THR A 160 9.54 33.84 56.89
CA THR A 160 8.40 34.07 57.79
C THR A 160 7.54 35.20 57.24
N GLY A 161 6.46 34.87 56.52
CA GLY A 161 5.52 35.85 55.95
C GLY A 161 5.07 35.53 54.54
N ALA A 162 4.26 36.41 53.96
CA ALA A 162 3.85 36.29 52.56
C ALA A 162 4.98 36.70 51.62
N LEU A 163 5.37 35.82 50.70
CA LEU A 163 6.21 36.20 49.56
C LEU A 163 5.34 36.88 48.50
N ASN A 164 5.43 38.19 48.39
CA ASN A 164 4.79 38.92 47.29
C ASN A 164 5.63 38.80 46.02
N MET A 165 5.22 37.92 45.10
CA MET A 165 5.90 37.73 43.81
C MET A 165 5.36 38.62 42.68
N GLY A 166 4.30 39.40 42.92
CA GLY A 166 3.60 40.15 41.87
C GLY A 166 3.18 39.26 40.69
N SER A 167 3.37 39.73 39.47
CA SER A 167 3.08 38.99 38.23
C SER A 167 4.25 38.13 37.71
N ASN A 168 5.24 37.81 38.55
CA ASN A 168 6.42 37.07 38.13
C ASN A 168 6.22 35.55 38.21
N ASN A 169 6.85 34.82 37.30
CA ASN A 169 6.87 33.36 37.31
C ASN A 169 7.93 32.81 38.28
N ILE A 170 7.60 31.72 39.01
CA ILE A 170 8.60 30.88 39.66
C ILE A 170 9.21 29.97 38.60
N THR A 171 10.46 30.21 38.19
CA THR A 171 11.20 29.32 37.29
C THR A 171 12.22 28.53 38.11
N THR A 172 11.98 27.24 38.32
CA THR A 172 12.88 26.35 39.08
C THR A 172 13.00 24.98 38.43
N THR A 173 14.19 24.38 38.49
CA THR A 173 14.41 22.96 38.17
C THR A 173 14.27 22.06 39.41
N GLY A 174 14.14 22.66 40.60
CA GLY A 174 13.87 21.97 41.85
C GLY A 174 12.39 21.69 42.09
N LYS A 175 12.07 21.04 43.22
CA LYS A 175 10.69 20.73 43.62
C LYS A 175 10.01 21.95 44.25
N VAL A 176 8.73 22.15 43.94
CA VAL A 176 7.82 22.98 44.74
C VAL A 176 7.03 22.05 45.65
N LEU A 177 7.18 22.22 46.97
CA LEU A 177 6.42 21.46 47.97
C LEU A 177 5.22 22.29 48.41
N PHE A 178 4.02 21.73 48.28
CA PHE A 178 2.78 22.35 48.76
C PHE A 178 2.40 21.77 50.13
N ALA A 179 2.05 22.62 51.09
CA ALA A 179 1.61 22.21 52.43
C ALA A 179 0.08 22.26 52.61
N ASN A 180 -0.66 22.37 51.49
CA ASN A 180 -2.11 22.55 51.48
C ASN A 180 -2.81 21.20 51.69
N VAL A 181 -2.72 20.68 52.91
CA VAL A 181 -3.30 19.40 53.34
C VAL A 181 -4.54 19.64 54.19
N TYR A 182 -5.64 19.01 53.82
CA TYR A 182 -6.93 19.09 54.50
C TYR A 182 -7.35 17.70 54.97
N SER A 183 -8.06 17.60 56.09
CA SER A 183 -8.45 16.30 56.62
C SER A 183 -9.58 15.69 55.79
N ASN A 184 -10.62 16.47 55.47
CA ASN A 184 -11.81 16.05 54.74
C ASN A 184 -12.11 16.97 53.56
N GLU A 185 -12.96 16.55 52.62
CA GLU A 185 -13.35 17.38 51.47
C GLU A 185 -14.08 18.66 51.89
N GLY A 186 -14.87 18.60 52.96
CA GLY A 186 -15.56 19.77 53.52
C GLY A 186 -14.64 20.81 54.14
N ASP A 187 -13.38 20.45 54.43
CA ASP A 187 -12.39 21.38 55.00
C ASP A 187 -11.72 22.24 53.91
N LEU A 188 -11.91 21.89 52.63
CA LEU A 188 -11.36 22.66 51.52
C LEU A 188 -11.96 24.08 51.48
N PRO A 189 -11.13 25.12 51.31
CA PRO A 189 -11.62 26.48 51.22
C PRO A 189 -12.40 26.69 49.92
N SER A 190 -13.08 27.82 49.78
CA SER A 190 -13.80 28.18 48.56
C SER A 190 -12.88 28.10 47.33
N ALA A 191 -13.22 27.23 46.39
CA ALA A 191 -12.48 27.07 45.12
C ALA A 191 -12.52 28.34 44.25
N SER A 192 -13.52 29.22 44.45
CA SER A 192 -13.58 30.52 43.75
C SER A 192 -12.55 31.50 44.28
N THR A 193 -12.30 31.52 45.59
CA THR A 193 -11.30 32.39 46.22
C THR A 193 -9.88 31.93 45.89
N TYR A 194 -9.69 30.62 45.78
CA TYR A 194 -8.40 29.99 45.53
C TYR A 194 -8.36 29.32 44.14
N HIS A 195 -8.77 30.04 43.10
CA HIS A 195 -8.76 29.53 41.72
C HIS A 195 -7.34 29.12 41.30
N GLY A 196 -7.19 27.90 40.77
CA GLY A 196 -5.90 27.33 40.39
C GLY A 196 -5.10 26.70 41.53
N MET A 197 -5.62 26.71 42.76
CA MET A 197 -4.96 26.07 43.90
C MET A 197 -4.97 24.54 43.78
N PHE A 198 -3.83 23.94 44.13
CA PHE A 198 -3.71 22.51 44.40
C PHE A 198 -3.85 22.25 45.90
N ALA A 199 -4.56 21.17 46.25
CA ALA A 199 -4.74 20.72 47.62
C ALA A 199 -4.67 19.19 47.69
N HIS A 200 -4.29 18.65 48.84
CA HIS A 200 -4.39 17.23 49.17
C HIS A 200 -5.44 17.04 50.26
N VAL A 201 -6.36 16.09 50.08
CA VAL A 201 -7.32 15.71 51.13
C VAL A 201 -6.95 14.35 51.68
N HIS A 202 -6.66 14.28 52.96
CA HIS A 202 -6.11 13.09 53.61
C HIS A 202 -7.13 11.95 53.68
N ALA A 203 -8.39 12.23 54.02
CA ALA A 203 -9.45 11.22 54.13
C ALA A 203 -9.75 10.50 52.81
N THR A 204 -9.52 11.14 51.67
CA THR A 204 -9.71 10.53 50.34
C THR A 204 -8.42 10.03 49.72
N GLY A 205 -7.26 10.47 50.22
CA GLY A 205 -5.96 10.18 49.64
C GLY A 205 -5.70 10.85 48.29
N LEU A 206 -6.60 11.73 47.82
CA LEU A 206 -6.54 12.32 46.48
C LEU A 206 -5.97 13.74 46.49
N ALA A 207 -5.45 14.15 45.33
CA ALA A 207 -5.14 15.54 45.04
C ALA A 207 -6.37 16.23 44.40
N TYR A 208 -6.53 17.51 44.68
CA TYR A 208 -7.65 18.33 44.20
C TYR A 208 -7.11 19.59 43.53
N PHE A 209 -7.80 20.03 42.48
CA PHE A 209 -7.51 21.28 41.77
C PHE A 209 -8.75 22.17 41.74
N ALA A 210 -8.63 23.40 42.21
CA ALA A 210 -9.74 24.37 42.23
C ALA A 210 -9.92 25.03 40.85
N HIS A 211 -11.07 24.81 40.22
CA HIS A 211 -11.40 25.44 38.93
C HIS A 211 -12.89 25.70 38.78
N ALA A 212 -13.23 26.90 38.28
CA ALA A 212 -14.61 27.33 38.03
C ALA A 212 -15.54 27.18 39.25
N GLY A 213 -15.03 27.46 40.45
CA GLY A 213 -15.78 27.40 41.70
C GLY A 213 -15.98 26.00 42.27
N VAL A 214 -15.36 24.97 41.71
CA VAL A 214 -15.47 23.58 42.17
C VAL A 214 -14.07 22.98 42.38
N TRP A 215 -13.96 22.04 43.32
CA TRP A 215 -12.77 21.22 43.50
C TRP A 215 -12.85 19.95 42.65
N HIS A 216 -11.88 19.78 41.75
CA HIS A 216 -11.78 18.62 40.87
C HIS A 216 -10.85 17.57 41.48
N LYS A 217 -11.34 16.34 41.65
CA LYS A 217 -10.55 15.20 42.12
C LYS A 217 -9.61 14.73 41.02
N LEU A 218 -8.32 14.63 41.30
CA LEU A 218 -7.33 14.06 40.41
C LEU A 218 -7.16 12.57 40.75
N ILE A 219 -7.35 11.72 39.74
CA ILE A 219 -7.40 10.25 39.90
C ILE A 219 -6.00 9.70 40.21
N ASP A 220 -5.89 8.81 41.21
CA ASP A 220 -4.68 8.00 41.46
C ASP A 220 -4.68 6.74 40.57
N ARG A 221 -3.50 6.36 40.07
CA ARG A 221 -3.30 5.15 39.25
C ARG A 221 -3.50 3.86 40.04
N THR A 222 -3.35 3.91 41.36
CA THR A 222 -3.43 2.73 42.24
C THR A 222 -4.86 2.50 42.73
N SER A 223 -5.63 3.57 42.98
CA SER A 223 -7.06 3.53 43.30
C SER A 223 -7.98 3.76 42.09
N GLY A 224 -7.44 3.76 40.87
CA GLY A 224 -8.15 4.01 39.61
C GLY A 224 -9.10 2.88 39.25
N VAL A 225 -10.09 2.61 40.10
CA VAL A 225 -11.20 1.71 39.80
C VAL A 225 -12.05 2.37 38.73
N ILE A 226 -12.46 1.58 37.73
CA ILE A 226 -13.37 2.01 36.65
C ILE A 226 -14.60 2.77 37.20
N ALA A 227 -15.03 2.48 38.44
CA ALA A 227 -16.08 3.17 39.19
C ALA A 227 -15.93 4.70 39.32
N ASN A 228 -14.71 5.24 39.23
CA ASN A 228 -14.47 6.68 39.31
C ASN A 228 -14.80 7.42 37.99
N LEU A 229 -15.02 6.68 36.89
CA LEU A 229 -15.48 7.22 35.62
C LEU A 229 -17.01 7.26 35.63
N SER A 230 -17.60 8.45 35.73
CA SER A 230 -19.06 8.62 35.82
C SER A 230 -19.84 8.04 34.63
N ASN A 231 -19.17 7.86 33.49
CA ASN A 231 -19.70 7.27 32.26
C ASN A 231 -19.39 5.77 32.10
N VAL A 232 -18.90 5.08 33.13
CA VAL A 232 -18.66 3.63 33.09
C VAL A 232 -19.37 2.94 34.26
N SER A 233 -20.13 1.90 33.96
CA SER A 233 -20.77 1.02 34.93
C SER A 233 -19.73 0.10 35.56
N ASP A 234 -19.72 0.02 36.88
CA ASP A 234 -18.78 -0.73 37.70
C ASP A 234 -19.34 -2.06 38.21
N SER A 235 -20.46 -2.51 37.65
CA SER A 235 -20.96 -3.87 37.88
C SER A 235 -19.89 -4.88 37.48
N ALA A 236 -19.68 -5.89 38.32
CA ALA A 236 -18.59 -6.87 38.19
C ALA A 236 -18.51 -7.41 36.75
N PHE A 237 -17.36 -7.20 36.10
CA PHE A 237 -17.05 -7.82 34.82
C PHE A 237 -17.01 -9.33 35.04
N ALA A 238 -17.83 -10.07 34.31
CA ALA A 238 -17.63 -11.50 34.15
C ALA A 238 -16.53 -11.73 33.08
N ASP A 239 -15.86 -12.90 33.15
CA ASP A 239 -14.91 -13.31 32.12
C ASP A 239 -15.57 -13.23 30.73
N ASN A 240 -14.82 -12.73 29.76
CA ASN A 240 -15.20 -12.57 28.35
C ASN A 240 -16.27 -11.49 28.04
N GLN A 241 -16.53 -10.54 28.95
CA GLN A 241 -17.31 -9.34 28.64
C GLN A 241 -16.45 -8.21 28.06
N THR A 242 -17.02 -7.40 27.18
CA THR A 242 -16.40 -6.15 26.68
C THR A 242 -17.16 -4.92 27.20
N LEU A 243 -16.53 -3.75 27.14
CA LEU A 243 -17.21 -2.48 27.39
C LEU A 243 -18.08 -2.12 26.19
N ILE A 244 -19.40 -2.13 26.36
CA ILE A 244 -20.38 -1.72 25.35
C ILE A 244 -21.04 -0.44 25.81
N PHE A 245 -21.17 0.54 24.91
CA PHE A 245 -21.91 1.76 25.21
C PHE A 245 -23.42 1.49 25.27
N ASP A 246 -24.02 1.66 26.44
CA ASP A 246 -25.46 1.69 26.61
C ASP A 246 -25.98 3.11 26.41
N ALA A 247 -26.56 3.36 25.23
CA ALA A 247 -27.16 4.64 24.88
C ALA A 247 -28.33 5.02 25.80
N ALA A 248 -29.09 4.05 26.33
CA ALA A 248 -30.20 4.32 27.24
C ALA A 248 -29.73 4.84 28.59
N GLN A 249 -28.55 4.41 29.04
CA GLN A 249 -27.94 4.84 30.30
C GLN A 249 -26.86 5.91 30.12
N SER A 250 -26.47 6.21 28.88
CA SER A 250 -25.34 7.10 28.54
C SER A 250 -24.01 6.68 29.20
N LYS A 251 -23.80 5.37 29.35
CA LYS A 251 -22.64 4.78 30.04
C LYS A 251 -22.10 3.56 29.31
N PHE A 252 -20.80 3.34 29.37
CA PHE A 252 -20.20 2.05 29.03
C PHE A 252 -20.51 1.04 30.12
N ARG A 253 -20.93 -0.18 29.76
CA ARG A 253 -21.17 -1.27 30.71
C ARG A 253 -20.60 -2.58 30.17
N PRO A 254 -20.29 -3.57 31.03
CA PRO A 254 -19.94 -4.91 30.56
C PRO A 254 -21.09 -5.52 29.76
N GLY A 255 -20.79 -6.10 28.60
CA GLY A 255 -21.77 -6.78 27.76
C GLY A 255 -21.14 -7.70 26.71
N SER A 256 -21.98 -8.51 26.07
CA SER A 256 -21.58 -9.40 24.97
C SER A 256 -21.69 -8.67 23.62
N LEU A 257 -20.61 -8.64 22.85
CA LEU A 257 -20.57 -7.93 21.56
C LEU A 257 -21.47 -8.58 20.49
N PHE A 258 -21.65 -9.90 20.56
CA PHE A 258 -22.43 -10.69 19.61
C PHE A 258 -23.68 -11.22 20.30
N GLN A 259 -24.87 -10.76 19.87
CA GLN A 259 -26.12 -11.10 20.55
C GLN A 259 -26.87 -12.27 19.88
N VAL A 260 -26.93 -12.36 18.54
CA VAL A 260 -27.59 -13.46 17.81
C VAL A 260 -27.01 -13.55 16.38
N ILE A 261 -26.82 -14.77 15.86
CA ILE A 261 -26.63 -15.02 14.43
C ILE A 261 -27.87 -15.75 13.91
N SER A 262 -28.57 -15.15 12.97
CA SER A 262 -29.74 -15.74 12.31
C SER A 262 -29.31 -16.62 11.14
N ALA A 263 -29.98 -17.76 10.94
CA ALA A 263 -29.76 -18.65 9.80
C ALA A 263 -31.00 -18.71 8.89
N ASP A 264 -30.80 -19.15 7.63
CA ASP A 264 -31.85 -19.30 6.61
C ASP A 264 -32.88 -20.40 6.98
N ALA A 265 -32.48 -21.38 7.79
CA ALA A 265 -33.37 -22.36 8.42
C ALA A 265 -32.85 -22.76 9.82
N GLY A 266 -33.77 -22.99 10.78
CA GLY A 266 -33.46 -23.37 12.17
C GLY A 266 -33.85 -22.31 13.22
N THR A 267 -33.58 -22.59 14.49
CA THR A 267 -33.78 -21.62 15.59
C THR A 267 -32.53 -20.78 15.80
N ALA A 268 -32.69 -19.47 16.03
CA ALA A 268 -31.60 -18.59 16.42
C ALA A 268 -30.84 -19.14 17.64
N ASP A 269 -29.51 -19.10 17.60
CA ASP A 269 -28.67 -19.61 18.68
C ASP A 269 -27.85 -18.48 19.33
N SER A 270 -27.67 -18.58 20.65
CA SER A 270 -26.86 -17.64 21.42
C SER A 270 -25.41 -18.11 21.41
N VAL A 271 -24.56 -17.39 20.69
CA VAL A 271 -23.15 -17.78 20.55
C VAL A 271 -22.39 -17.41 21.82
N VAL A 272 -22.22 -18.39 22.72
CA VAL A 272 -21.27 -18.30 23.83
C VAL A 272 -20.07 -19.19 23.50
N GLY A 273 -18.94 -18.58 23.14
CA GLY A 273 -17.71 -19.31 22.82
C GLY A 273 -17.44 -19.46 21.31
N THR A 274 -17.18 -20.70 20.86
CA THR A 274 -16.80 -20.99 19.46
C THR A 274 -18.04 -21.17 18.60
N LEU A 275 -18.11 -20.46 17.48
CA LEU A 275 -19.15 -20.63 16.48
C LEU A 275 -18.67 -21.57 15.37
N ASN A 276 -19.27 -22.76 15.30
CA ASN A 276 -18.95 -23.74 14.27
C ASN A 276 -19.86 -23.55 13.06
N PHE A 277 -19.27 -23.31 11.89
CA PHE A 277 -19.98 -23.37 10.61
C PHE A 277 -19.77 -24.75 10.00
N ALA A 278 -20.79 -25.61 10.10
CA ALA A 278 -20.78 -26.93 9.48
C ALA A 278 -21.63 -26.92 8.20
N GLY A 279 -21.10 -27.45 7.11
CA GLY A 279 -21.90 -27.75 5.92
C GLY A 279 -22.82 -28.95 6.18
N GLY A 280 -23.99 -28.96 5.53
CA GLY A 280 -24.81 -30.17 5.42
C GLY A 280 -24.18 -31.20 4.47
N THR A 281 -24.84 -32.36 4.29
CA THR A 281 -24.41 -33.39 3.32
C THR A 281 -24.29 -32.80 1.91
N GLY A 282 -23.14 -32.99 1.26
CA GLY A 282 -22.88 -32.49 -0.10
C GLY A 282 -22.48 -31.01 -0.17
N LEU A 283 -22.30 -30.33 0.97
CA LEU A 283 -21.79 -28.96 1.04
C LEU A 283 -20.43 -28.93 1.74
N ASN A 284 -19.47 -28.24 1.13
CA ASN A 284 -18.20 -27.90 1.74
C ASN A 284 -18.28 -26.49 2.33
N THR A 285 -17.87 -26.35 3.59
CA THR A 285 -17.82 -25.07 4.31
C THR A 285 -16.40 -24.79 4.76
N LEU A 286 -15.82 -23.70 4.25
CA LEU A 286 -14.47 -23.24 4.58
C LEU A 286 -14.54 -21.88 5.27
N VAL A 287 -13.78 -21.73 6.36
CA VAL A 287 -13.54 -20.44 7.02
C VAL A 287 -12.07 -20.09 6.85
N SER A 288 -11.79 -19.03 6.08
CA SER A 288 -10.44 -18.49 5.89
C SER A 288 -10.53 -16.99 5.65
N ASP A 289 -9.53 -16.23 6.07
CA ASP A 289 -9.42 -14.77 5.82
C ASP A 289 -10.68 -13.98 6.23
N ASN A 290 -11.29 -14.32 7.36
CA ASN A 290 -12.55 -13.72 7.84
C ASN A 290 -13.73 -13.84 6.85
N ARG A 291 -13.66 -14.79 5.91
CA ARG A 291 -14.73 -15.15 4.97
C ARG A 291 -15.19 -16.57 5.23
N ILE A 292 -16.50 -16.76 5.22
CA ILE A 292 -17.13 -18.07 5.16
C ILE A 292 -17.49 -18.34 3.71
N THR A 293 -17.02 -19.45 3.16
CA THR A 293 -17.37 -19.90 1.82
C THR A 293 -18.12 -21.22 1.94
N ILE A 294 -19.32 -21.27 1.38
CA ILE A 294 -20.14 -22.47 1.28
C ILE A 294 -20.28 -22.78 -0.21
N HIS A 295 -19.92 -23.98 -0.62
CA HIS A 295 -20.09 -24.44 -1.99
C HIS A 295 -20.52 -25.91 -2.04
N VAL A 296 -21.11 -26.34 -3.15
CA VAL A 296 -21.41 -27.75 -3.39
C VAL A 296 -20.08 -28.51 -3.46
N ASP A 297 -20.04 -29.69 -2.83
CA ASP A 297 -18.86 -30.54 -2.86
C ASP A 297 -18.62 -31.06 -4.29
N SER A 298 -17.35 -31.29 -4.59
CA SER A 298 -16.91 -32.01 -5.80
C SER A 298 -17.57 -33.37 -5.94
N ASN A 299 -17.85 -34.05 -4.82
CA ASN A 299 -18.54 -35.33 -4.77
C ASN A 299 -19.86 -35.20 -4.00
N LEU A 300 -20.99 -35.37 -4.69
CA LEU A 300 -22.31 -35.39 -4.05
C LEU A 300 -22.70 -36.81 -3.62
N SER A 301 -21.97 -37.39 -2.68
CA SER A 301 -22.26 -38.74 -2.16
C SER A 301 -23.36 -38.75 -1.09
N GLY A 302 -24.18 -39.80 -1.05
CA GLY A 302 -25.19 -40.00 -0.01
C GLY A 302 -26.51 -39.22 -0.22
N LEU A 303 -26.64 -38.52 -1.34
CA LEU A 303 -27.93 -37.96 -1.75
C LEU A 303 -28.87 -39.08 -2.21
N SER A 304 -30.15 -38.98 -1.84
CA SER A 304 -31.20 -39.83 -2.41
C SER A 304 -31.54 -39.42 -3.85
N ARG A 305 -31.47 -38.12 -4.15
CA ARG A 305 -31.88 -37.53 -5.42
C ARG A 305 -31.25 -36.16 -5.61
N LEU A 306 -30.97 -35.80 -6.86
CA LEU A 306 -30.56 -34.47 -7.28
C LEU A 306 -31.50 -33.97 -8.37
N ASP A 307 -32.17 -32.85 -8.12
CA ASP A 307 -33.00 -32.15 -9.09
C ASP A 307 -32.29 -30.86 -9.53
N VAL A 308 -32.11 -30.68 -10.83
CA VAL A 308 -31.58 -29.46 -11.43
C VAL A 308 -32.54 -29.05 -12.55
N ASP A 309 -33.25 -27.94 -12.33
CA ASP A 309 -34.37 -27.51 -13.17
C ASP A 309 -35.37 -28.67 -13.39
N ASN A 310 -35.56 -29.05 -14.66
CA ASN A 310 -36.47 -30.14 -15.06
C ASN A 310 -35.75 -31.50 -15.22
N LEU A 311 -34.50 -31.63 -14.79
CA LEU A 311 -33.74 -32.88 -14.81
C LEU A 311 -33.59 -33.46 -13.40
N ARG A 312 -33.69 -34.78 -13.30
CA ARG A 312 -33.61 -35.53 -12.05
C ARG A 312 -32.66 -36.71 -12.18
N LEU A 313 -31.69 -36.76 -11.29
CA LEU A 313 -30.87 -37.94 -11.02
C LEU A 313 -31.38 -38.62 -9.75
N ASP A 314 -31.91 -39.83 -9.89
CA ASP A 314 -32.44 -40.65 -8.79
C ASP A 314 -31.85 -42.07 -8.91
N GLY A 315 -30.89 -42.38 -8.03
CA GLY A 315 -30.05 -43.57 -8.15
C GLY A 315 -29.32 -43.64 -9.51
N ASN A 316 -29.65 -44.65 -10.31
CA ASN A 316 -29.06 -44.89 -11.64
C ASN A 316 -29.92 -44.37 -12.80
N THR A 317 -30.96 -43.59 -12.52
CA THR A 317 -31.87 -43.06 -13.54
C THR A 317 -31.71 -41.56 -13.67
N LEU A 318 -31.40 -41.11 -14.89
CA LEU A 318 -31.52 -39.72 -15.30
C LEU A 318 -32.87 -39.54 -16.02
N SER A 319 -33.68 -38.59 -15.59
CA SER A 319 -35.06 -38.41 -16.08
C SER A 319 -35.46 -36.94 -16.22
N SER A 320 -36.40 -36.67 -17.13
CA SER A 320 -37.11 -35.39 -17.23
C SER A 320 -38.31 -35.38 -16.29
N THR A 321 -38.51 -34.28 -15.58
CA THR A 321 -39.62 -34.09 -14.62
C THR A 321 -40.82 -33.38 -15.23
N SER A 322 -40.66 -32.78 -16.42
CA SER A 322 -41.70 -32.03 -17.12
C SER A 322 -42.45 -32.85 -18.17
N GLY A 323 -41.88 -33.99 -18.60
CA GLY A 323 -42.41 -34.78 -19.71
C GLY A 323 -42.13 -34.19 -21.11
N ALA A 324 -41.41 -33.06 -21.18
CA ALA A 324 -40.92 -32.51 -22.43
C ALA A 324 -39.70 -33.30 -22.97
N GLU A 325 -39.25 -32.94 -24.17
CA GLU A 325 -38.03 -33.49 -24.78
C GLU A 325 -36.81 -33.30 -23.86
N MET A 326 -35.97 -34.33 -23.80
CA MET A 326 -34.70 -34.30 -23.08
C MET A 326 -33.57 -34.35 -24.12
N PHE A 327 -32.72 -33.34 -24.12
CA PHE A 327 -31.55 -33.27 -24.99
C PHE A 327 -30.33 -33.81 -24.27
N ILE A 328 -29.58 -34.69 -24.95
CA ILE A 328 -28.19 -35.02 -24.60
C ILE A 328 -27.34 -34.46 -25.73
N ASP A 329 -26.88 -33.22 -25.55
CA ASP A 329 -26.17 -32.45 -26.57
C ASP A 329 -24.70 -32.25 -26.16
N PRO A 330 -23.74 -32.94 -26.80
CA PRO A 330 -22.32 -32.78 -26.52
C PRO A 330 -21.76 -31.38 -26.85
N ASN A 331 -22.40 -30.62 -27.75
CA ASN A 331 -21.96 -29.27 -28.13
C ASN A 331 -23.16 -28.38 -28.53
N PRO A 332 -23.78 -27.67 -27.58
CA PRO A 332 -24.95 -26.85 -27.87
C PRO A 332 -24.69 -25.64 -28.80
N ALA A 333 -23.43 -25.35 -29.13
CA ALA A 333 -23.08 -24.27 -30.06
C ALA A 333 -23.11 -24.69 -31.55
N GLY A 334 -23.26 -25.98 -31.86
CA GLY A 334 -23.38 -26.49 -33.24
C GLY A 334 -23.23 -28.00 -33.35
N ASP A 335 -23.28 -28.55 -34.57
CA ASP A 335 -23.49 -29.98 -34.81
C ASP A 335 -22.23 -30.88 -34.65
N SER A 336 -21.29 -30.53 -33.78
CA SER A 336 -20.05 -31.30 -33.54
C SER A 336 -20.04 -31.95 -32.16
N GLY A 337 -19.12 -32.89 -31.92
CA GLY A 337 -19.01 -33.60 -30.65
C GLY A 337 -19.67 -34.99 -30.70
N ASP A 338 -19.12 -35.90 -29.90
CA ASP A 338 -19.50 -37.32 -29.93
C ASP A 338 -20.28 -37.68 -28.66
N LEU A 339 -21.42 -38.35 -28.83
CA LEU A 339 -22.06 -39.10 -27.75
C LEU A 339 -21.57 -40.55 -27.80
N ILE A 340 -20.75 -40.94 -26.83
CA ILE A 340 -20.22 -42.30 -26.72
C ILE A 340 -20.98 -43.06 -25.62
N ILE A 341 -21.67 -44.13 -26.00
CA ILE A 341 -22.39 -45.03 -25.08
C ILE A 341 -21.64 -46.35 -25.04
N GLN A 342 -21.11 -46.70 -23.88
CA GLN A 342 -20.42 -47.98 -23.67
C GLN A 342 -21.41 -49.04 -23.17
N GLY A 343 -21.19 -50.30 -23.57
CA GLY A 343 -22.08 -51.40 -23.27
C GLY A 343 -23.26 -51.50 -24.23
N ASN A 344 -24.35 -52.14 -23.79
CA ASN A 344 -25.52 -52.37 -24.62
C ASN A 344 -26.41 -51.11 -24.67
N LEU A 345 -26.89 -50.76 -25.87
CA LEU A 345 -27.91 -49.73 -26.06
C LEU A 345 -29.28 -50.39 -26.22
N THR A 346 -30.27 -49.98 -25.44
CA THR A 346 -31.67 -50.37 -25.60
C THR A 346 -32.51 -49.12 -25.83
N VAL A 347 -33.23 -49.07 -26.96
CA VAL A 347 -34.15 -47.97 -27.29
C VAL A 347 -35.58 -48.52 -27.29
N ARG A 348 -36.44 -48.00 -26.43
CA ARG A 348 -37.85 -48.42 -26.33
C ARG A 348 -38.74 -47.26 -26.76
N GLY A 349 -39.12 -47.28 -28.04
CA GLY A 349 -39.99 -46.29 -28.64
C GLY A 349 -40.64 -46.86 -29.91
N THR A 350 -41.44 -46.06 -30.59
CA THR A 350 -42.06 -46.43 -31.86
C THR A 350 -41.19 -46.08 -33.08
N THR A 351 -40.22 -45.18 -32.91
CA THR A 351 -39.32 -44.73 -33.97
C THR A 351 -37.88 -44.55 -33.45
N THR A 352 -36.91 -44.66 -34.35
CA THR A 352 -35.52 -44.26 -34.14
C THR A 352 -35.08 -43.52 -35.40
N THR A 353 -34.66 -42.26 -35.25
CA THR A 353 -34.24 -41.41 -36.37
C THR A 353 -32.75 -41.13 -36.23
N ILE A 354 -31.96 -41.49 -37.25
CA ILE A 354 -30.52 -41.22 -37.31
C ILE A 354 -30.25 -40.34 -38.51
N ASN A 355 -30.02 -39.04 -38.28
CA ASN A 355 -29.66 -38.10 -39.34
C ASN A 355 -28.14 -38.09 -39.51
N SER A 356 -27.63 -39.01 -40.33
CA SER A 356 -26.20 -39.17 -40.59
C SER A 356 -25.95 -39.46 -42.06
N ALA A 357 -24.75 -39.12 -42.55
CA ALA A 357 -24.32 -39.51 -43.89
C ALA A 357 -24.04 -41.02 -44.01
N THR A 358 -23.74 -41.69 -42.90
CA THR A 358 -23.41 -43.12 -42.87
C THR A 358 -23.80 -43.72 -41.52
N VAL A 359 -24.47 -44.86 -41.56
CA VAL A 359 -24.69 -45.74 -40.41
C VAL A 359 -23.79 -46.95 -40.60
N SER A 360 -22.85 -47.17 -39.68
CA SER A 360 -21.98 -48.35 -39.66
C SER A 360 -22.43 -49.28 -38.52
N ILE A 361 -22.72 -50.53 -38.86
CA ILE A 361 -23.20 -51.56 -37.94
C ILE A 361 -22.23 -52.73 -38.05
N ASN A 362 -21.51 -53.03 -36.97
CA ASN A 362 -20.56 -54.14 -36.91
C ASN A 362 -21.19 -55.39 -36.26
N ASP A 363 -22.52 -55.44 -36.18
CA ASP A 363 -23.24 -56.57 -35.65
C ASP A 363 -23.24 -57.75 -36.64
N LEU A 364 -23.25 -58.97 -36.09
CA LEU A 364 -23.33 -60.19 -36.91
C LEU A 364 -24.64 -60.26 -37.71
N ASN A 365 -25.74 -59.76 -37.13
CA ASN A 365 -27.08 -59.87 -37.70
C ASN A 365 -27.88 -58.58 -37.52
N LEU A 366 -28.73 -58.29 -38.51
CA LEU A 366 -29.82 -57.33 -38.39
C LEU A 366 -31.15 -58.09 -38.36
N VAL A 367 -31.85 -58.04 -37.22
CA VAL A 367 -33.16 -58.67 -37.06
C VAL A 367 -34.25 -57.62 -37.26
N LEU A 368 -35.11 -57.83 -38.25
CA LEU A 368 -36.23 -56.93 -38.56
C LEU A 368 -37.54 -57.55 -38.06
N ALA A 369 -38.45 -56.69 -37.60
CA ALA A 369 -39.76 -57.08 -37.09
C ALA A 369 -39.73 -58.17 -36.00
N ASP A 370 -38.71 -58.14 -35.11
CA ASP A 370 -38.53 -59.14 -34.04
C ASP A 370 -39.72 -59.23 -33.06
N SER A 371 -40.50 -58.16 -32.94
CA SER A 371 -41.73 -58.15 -32.14
C SER A 371 -42.98 -58.67 -32.87
N ALA A 372 -42.88 -59.04 -34.16
CA ALA A 372 -43.99 -59.59 -34.93
C ALA A 372 -44.19 -61.07 -34.59
N GLY A 373 -45.34 -61.42 -34.00
CA GLY A 373 -45.62 -62.80 -33.59
C GLY A 373 -45.94 -63.79 -34.73
N ASN A 374 -46.09 -63.31 -35.98
CA ASN A 374 -46.37 -64.12 -37.16
C ASN A 374 -46.05 -63.35 -38.45
N ALA A 375 -46.07 -64.06 -39.60
CA ALA A 375 -45.83 -63.49 -40.93
C ALA A 375 -46.71 -62.27 -41.26
N ALA A 376 -47.99 -62.30 -40.91
CA ALA A 376 -48.91 -61.20 -41.19
C ALA A 376 -48.54 -59.92 -40.42
N ALA A 377 -48.02 -60.05 -39.18
CA ALA A 377 -47.54 -58.92 -38.39
C ALA A 377 -46.17 -58.39 -38.88
N ALA A 378 -45.42 -59.18 -39.64
CA ALA A 378 -44.15 -58.80 -40.26
C ALA A 378 -44.30 -58.28 -41.71
N ASP A 379 -45.53 -58.26 -42.26
CA ASP A 379 -45.80 -57.83 -43.63
C ASP A 379 -45.28 -56.39 -43.85
N GLY A 380 -44.47 -56.21 -44.89
CA GLY A 380 -43.83 -54.93 -45.22
C GLY A 380 -42.54 -54.64 -44.45
N ALA A 381 -42.08 -55.51 -43.54
CA ALA A 381 -40.76 -55.39 -42.93
C ALA A 381 -39.67 -55.43 -44.01
N GLY A 382 -38.67 -54.56 -43.91
CA GLY A 382 -37.63 -54.48 -44.93
C GLY A 382 -36.81 -53.20 -44.94
N ILE A 383 -36.25 -52.90 -46.10
CA ILE A 383 -35.39 -51.75 -46.36
C ILE A 383 -36.05 -50.88 -47.43
N THR A 384 -36.12 -49.57 -47.16
CA THR A 384 -36.72 -48.59 -48.07
C THR A 384 -35.74 -47.46 -48.35
N VAL A 385 -35.55 -47.15 -49.63
CA VAL A 385 -34.82 -45.96 -50.10
C VAL A 385 -35.85 -44.92 -50.54
N ASN A 386 -36.28 -44.07 -49.60
CA ASN A 386 -37.41 -43.14 -49.81
C ASN A 386 -37.24 -42.25 -51.04
N GLY A 387 -36.06 -41.62 -51.21
CA GLY A 387 -35.79 -40.72 -52.34
C GLY A 387 -35.93 -41.36 -53.72
N ALA A 388 -35.73 -42.69 -53.82
CA ALA A 388 -35.87 -43.46 -55.05
C ALA A 388 -37.16 -44.31 -55.11
N SER A 389 -37.95 -44.32 -54.04
CA SER A 389 -39.10 -45.21 -53.85
C SER A 389 -38.77 -46.69 -54.16
N ALA A 390 -37.58 -47.12 -53.76
CA ALA A 390 -37.11 -48.51 -53.93
C ALA A 390 -37.24 -49.26 -52.59
N THR A 391 -37.69 -50.51 -52.65
CA THR A 391 -37.95 -51.35 -51.49
C THR A 391 -37.45 -52.78 -51.69
N LEU A 392 -36.93 -53.36 -50.60
CA LEU A 392 -36.79 -54.79 -50.38
C LEU A 392 -37.66 -55.13 -49.17
N THR A 393 -38.79 -55.80 -49.38
CA THR A 393 -39.79 -56.03 -48.33
C THR A 393 -40.24 -57.48 -48.30
N TYR A 394 -40.53 -57.98 -47.10
CA TYR A 394 -41.20 -59.26 -46.91
C TYR A 394 -42.71 -59.12 -47.18
N GLY A 395 -43.27 -60.02 -47.98
CA GLY A 395 -44.69 -60.12 -48.26
C GLY A 395 -45.30 -61.36 -47.61
N ALA A 396 -46.25 -61.17 -46.71
CA ALA A 396 -46.89 -62.26 -45.95
C ALA A 396 -47.82 -63.12 -46.81
N SER A 397 -48.38 -62.58 -47.88
CA SER A 397 -49.33 -63.30 -48.75
C SER A 397 -48.68 -64.41 -49.58
N ASN A 398 -47.41 -64.25 -49.93
CA ASN A 398 -46.64 -65.19 -50.74
C ASN A 398 -45.41 -65.74 -50.01
N ASP A 399 -45.19 -65.33 -48.76
CA ASP A 399 -44.09 -65.71 -47.87
C ASP A 399 -42.71 -65.53 -48.53
N ARG A 400 -42.52 -64.37 -49.17
CA ARG A 400 -41.33 -64.08 -49.99
C ARG A 400 -40.84 -62.66 -49.81
N TRP A 401 -39.54 -62.47 -50.07
CA TRP A 401 -38.97 -61.16 -50.29
C TRP A 401 -39.29 -60.64 -51.69
N ALA A 402 -39.70 -59.38 -51.76
CA ALA A 402 -40.04 -58.69 -52.99
C ALA A 402 -39.16 -57.45 -53.17
N PHE A 403 -38.53 -57.35 -54.34
CA PHE A 403 -37.93 -56.13 -54.83
C PHE A 403 -38.97 -55.41 -55.69
N ASN A 404 -39.25 -54.13 -55.42
CA ASN A 404 -40.19 -53.36 -56.24
C ASN A 404 -39.54 -52.71 -57.48
N LYS A 405 -38.21 -52.73 -57.55
CA LYS A 405 -37.40 -52.33 -58.70
C LYS A 405 -36.57 -53.54 -59.17
N GLY A 406 -36.06 -53.48 -60.40
CA GLY A 406 -35.18 -54.54 -60.92
C GLY A 406 -33.92 -54.72 -60.07
N LEU A 407 -33.49 -55.97 -59.91
CA LEU A 407 -32.22 -56.33 -59.27
C LEU A 407 -31.14 -56.43 -60.36
N ASN A 408 -30.08 -55.63 -60.25
CA ASN A 408 -28.93 -55.71 -61.13
C ASN A 408 -27.79 -56.46 -60.43
N LEU A 409 -27.42 -57.63 -60.94
CA LEU A 409 -26.31 -58.45 -60.44
C LEU A 409 -25.15 -58.34 -61.46
N PRO A 410 -23.99 -57.74 -61.09
CA PRO A 410 -22.92 -57.42 -62.04
C PRO A 410 -22.21 -58.61 -62.73
N ASP A 411 -22.42 -59.86 -62.30
CA ASP A 411 -21.75 -61.04 -62.85
C ASP A 411 -22.80 -62.07 -63.33
N SER A 412 -22.82 -62.34 -64.64
CA SER A 412 -23.81 -63.24 -65.27
C SER A 412 -23.23 -64.23 -66.28
N ALA A 413 -21.93 -64.55 -66.23
CA ALA A 413 -21.37 -65.48 -67.23
C ALA A 413 -20.35 -66.51 -66.72
N THR A 414 -19.58 -66.27 -65.64
CA THR A 414 -18.49 -67.22 -65.27
C THR A 414 -18.23 -67.41 -63.76
N GLY A 415 -19.22 -67.13 -62.90
CA GLY A 415 -19.44 -67.99 -61.72
C GLY A 415 -18.76 -67.66 -60.40
N THR A 416 -18.58 -66.39 -60.02
CA THR A 416 -18.19 -66.08 -58.61
C THR A 416 -19.09 -65.09 -57.88
N ASN A 417 -19.72 -64.12 -58.55
CA ASN A 417 -20.51 -63.07 -57.91
C ASN A 417 -21.97 -62.99 -58.42
N GLY A 418 -22.51 -64.09 -58.94
CA GLY A 418 -23.85 -64.17 -59.54
C GLY A 418 -24.96 -64.68 -58.61
N LEU A 419 -26.12 -64.99 -59.19
CA LEU A 419 -27.21 -65.68 -58.50
C LEU A 419 -26.95 -67.19 -58.46
N PHE A 420 -26.98 -67.77 -57.26
CA PHE A 420 -26.79 -69.20 -57.03
C PHE A 420 -28.04 -69.85 -56.44
N LEU A 421 -28.34 -71.06 -56.89
CA LEU A 421 -29.32 -71.96 -56.28
C LEU A 421 -28.57 -73.10 -55.61
N ASN A 422 -28.56 -73.12 -54.27
CA ASN A 422 -27.86 -74.14 -53.49
C ASN A 422 -26.37 -74.32 -53.87
N GLY A 423 -25.68 -73.21 -54.16
CA GLY A 423 -24.26 -73.19 -54.54
C GLY A 423 -23.98 -73.43 -56.03
N VAL A 424 -24.99 -73.74 -56.85
CA VAL A 424 -24.86 -73.86 -58.32
C VAL A 424 -25.29 -72.55 -58.96
N SER A 425 -24.50 -72.04 -59.92
CA SER A 425 -24.88 -70.80 -60.61
C SER A 425 -26.16 -71.01 -61.42
N ILE A 426 -27.00 -69.98 -61.53
CA ILE A 426 -28.25 -70.10 -62.30
C ILE A 426 -28.00 -70.38 -63.79
N GLY A 427 -26.87 -69.92 -64.36
CA GLY A 427 -26.48 -70.20 -65.73
C GLY A 427 -26.28 -71.70 -65.96
N GLU A 428 -25.47 -72.32 -65.10
CA GLU A 428 -25.26 -73.78 -65.05
C GLU A 428 -26.58 -74.55 -64.93
N THR A 429 -27.43 -74.15 -63.98
CA THR A 429 -28.74 -74.80 -63.80
C THR A 429 -29.61 -74.71 -65.07
N ILE A 430 -29.53 -73.60 -65.81
CA ILE A 430 -30.26 -73.44 -67.08
C ILE A 430 -29.65 -74.33 -68.16
N GLU A 431 -28.32 -74.35 -68.29
CA GLU A 431 -27.62 -75.14 -69.30
C GLU A 431 -27.87 -76.64 -69.11
N ASP A 432 -27.78 -77.16 -67.88
CA ASP A 432 -28.16 -78.53 -67.51
C ASP A 432 -29.59 -78.88 -67.94
N LYS A 433 -30.54 -77.96 -67.70
CA LYS A 433 -31.94 -78.16 -68.08
C LYS A 433 -32.13 -78.13 -69.58
N VAL A 434 -31.42 -77.26 -70.30
CA VAL A 434 -31.46 -77.20 -71.76
C VAL A 434 -30.86 -78.47 -72.36
N GLY A 435 -29.70 -78.92 -71.87
CA GLY A 435 -29.07 -80.17 -72.28
C GLY A 435 -29.95 -81.38 -72.03
N SER A 436 -30.59 -81.48 -70.86
CA SER A 436 -31.51 -82.57 -70.52
C SER A 436 -32.82 -82.55 -71.32
N LEU A 437 -33.30 -81.39 -71.77
CA LEU A 437 -34.55 -81.29 -72.53
C LEU A 437 -34.38 -81.72 -73.99
N ALA A 438 -33.19 -81.55 -74.56
CA ALA A 438 -32.90 -81.90 -75.94
C ALA A 438 -32.72 -83.43 -76.10
N THR A 439 -33.59 -84.08 -76.89
CA THR A 439 -33.57 -85.54 -77.11
C THR A 439 -33.36 -85.85 -78.59
N ALA A 440 -32.40 -86.73 -78.90
CA ALA A 440 -32.13 -87.20 -80.26
C ALA A 440 -33.31 -88.03 -80.82
N GLY A 441 -33.53 -87.97 -82.13
CA GLY A 441 -34.53 -88.79 -82.85
C GLY A 441 -33.87 -89.61 -83.95
N GLU A 442 -34.62 -90.48 -84.64
CA GLU A 442 -34.05 -91.24 -85.78
C GLU A 442 -33.55 -90.27 -86.87
N GLY A 443 -32.24 -90.28 -87.12
CA GLY A 443 -31.56 -89.44 -88.12
C GLY A 443 -30.95 -88.13 -87.61
N ILE A 444 -31.09 -87.78 -86.33
CA ILE A 444 -30.44 -86.61 -85.71
C ILE A 444 -29.81 -86.99 -84.38
N ASP A 445 -28.49 -86.77 -84.28
CA ASP A 445 -27.73 -86.82 -83.03
C ASP A 445 -27.76 -85.46 -82.32
N ILE A 446 -27.91 -85.49 -80.99
CA ILE A 446 -27.78 -84.33 -80.13
C ILE A 446 -26.67 -84.59 -79.13
N THR A 447 -25.71 -83.67 -79.02
CA THR A 447 -24.62 -83.73 -78.03
C THR A 447 -24.56 -82.43 -77.26
N TYR A 448 -24.81 -82.49 -75.96
CA TYR A 448 -24.49 -81.41 -75.04
C TYR A 448 -23.05 -81.60 -74.53
N ASN A 449 -22.22 -80.58 -74.70
CA ASN A 449 -20.87 -80.50 -74.18
C ASN A 449 -20.79 -79.35 -73.18
N ASP A 450 -20.95 -79.71 -71.91
CA ASP A 450 -20.95 -78.83 -70.75
C ASP A 450 -19.66 -77.99 -70.65
N GLY A 451 -18.49 -78.63 -70.67
CA GLY A 451 -17.20 -77.91 -70.59
C GLY A 451 -16.91 -76.96 -71.77
N ALA A 452 -17.64 -77.09 -72.88
CA ALA A 452 -17.55 -76.17 -74.03
C ALA A 452 -18.73 -75.19 -74.11
N GLY A 453 -19.74 -75.31 -73.25
CA GLY A 453 -20.97 -74.50 -73.29
C GLY A 453 -21.76 -74.66 -74.59
N THR A 454 -21.76 -75.84 -75.20
CA THR A 454 -22.38 -76.06 -76.52
C THR A 454 -23.41 -77.19 -76.53
N LEU A 455 -24.52 -76.97 -77.24
CA LEU A 455 -25.49 -78.01 -77.61
C LEU A 455 -25.47 -78.14 -79.13
N THR A 456 -25.02 -79.29 -79.62
CA THR A 456 -24.84 -79.55 -81.06
C THR A 456 -25.92 -80.48 -81.57
N PHE A 457 -26.51 -80.12 -82.72
CA PHE A 457 -27.43 -80.98 -83.49
C PHE A 457 -26.71 -81.42 -84.77
N ALA A 458 -26.59 -82.73 -85.01
CA ALA A 458 -25.95 -83.29 -86.19
C ALA A 458 -26.89 -84.29 -86.87
N GLY A 459 -26.97 -84.25 -88.20
CA GLY A 459 -27.72 -85.27 -88.93
C GLY A 459 -26.87 -86.53 -89.15
N GLU A 460 -27.46 -87.70 -88.92
CA GLU A 460 -26.79 -88.98 -89.11
C GLU A 460 -26.69 -89.32 -90.61
N GLN A 461 -25.63 -90.00 -91.06
CA GLN A 461 -25.58 -90.47 -92.45
C GLN A 461 -26.53 -91.67 -92.63
N SER A 462 -27.35 -91.64 -93.67
CA SER A 462 -28.25 -92.74 -94.00
C SER A 462 -27.46 -94.01 -94.34
N THR A 463 -27.88 -95.14 -93.76
CA THR A 463 -27.37 -96.46 -94.12
C THR A 463 -28.52 -97.41 -94.45
N LYS A 464 -28.23 -98.61 -94.94
CA LYS A 464 -29.26 -99.61 -95.25
C LYS A 464 -30.19 -99.93 -94.06
N ASN A 465 -29.69 -99.80 -92.83
CA ASN A 465 -30.42 -100.19 -91.62
C ASN A 465 -30.72 -99.00 -90.69
N ASN A 466 -30.38 -97.77 -91.08
CA ASN A 466 -30.57 -96.59 -90.23
C ASN A 466 -31.02 -95.39 -91.05
N LEU A 467 -32.10 -94.73 -90.61
CA LEU A 467 -32.62 -93.52 -91.24
C LEU A 467 -31.68 -92.36 -90.94
N GLY A 468 -31.32 -91.61 -91.98
CA GLY A 468 -30.45 -90.45 -91.84
C GLY A 468 -30.49 -89.54 -93.07
N ILE A 469 -29.62 -88.55 -93.09
CA ILE A 469 -29.33 -87.71 -94.24
C ILE A 469 -28.64 -88.56 -95.31
N ALA A 470 -29.24 -88.64 -96.49
CA ALA A 470 -28.65 -89.29 -97.66
C ALA A 470 -28.04 -88.24 -98.60
N SER A 471 -26.90 -88.59 -99.20
CA SER A 471 -26.32 -87.84 -100.32
C SER A 471 -26.41 -88.69 -101.59
N PHE A 472 -26.68 -88.05 -102.72
CA PHE A 472 -26.83 -88.71 -104.02
C PHE A 472 -25.81 -88.15 -105.00
N ASP A 473 -25.21 -89.00 -105.83
CA ASP A 473 -24.23 -88.55 -106.82
C ASP A 473 -24.91 -87.85 -108.00
N SER A 474 -24.24 -86.83 -108.55
CA SER A 474 -24.78 -86.05 -109.66
C SER A 474 -24.72 -86.77 -111.01
N ALA A 475 -24.05 -87.92 -111.11
CA ALA A 475 -23.93 -88.65 -112.37
C ALA A 475 -25.18 -89.49 -112.66
N HIS A 476 -25.84 -90.01 -111.62
CA HIS A 476 -27.02 -90.88 -111.74
C HIS A 476 -28.31 -90.25 -111.21
N PHE A 477 -28.20 -89.26 -110.31
CA PHE A 477 -29.35 -88.57 -109.73
C PHE A 477 -29.34 -87.09 -110.11
N GLY A 478 -30.46 -86.62 -110.66
CA GLY A 478 -30.75 -85.20 -110.79
C GLY A 478 -31.29 -84.66 -109.45
N ILE A 479 -30.72 -83.56 -108.95
CA ILE A 479 -31.22 -82.88 -107.75
C ILE A 479 -31.72 -81.50 -108.16
N SER A 480 -33.00 -81.23 -107.93
CA SER A 480 -33.62 -79.91 -108.14
C SER A 480 -34.47 -79.55 -106.93
N SER A 481 -34.06 -78.53 -106.19
CA SER A 481 -34.76 -78.03 -104.99
C SER A 481 -35.08 -79.11 -103.94
N GLY A 482 -34.14 -80.05 -103.71
CA GLY A 482 -34.31 -81.14 -102.75
C GLY A 482 -35.13 -82.34 -103.25
N HIS A 483 -35.71 -82.26 -104.46
CA HIS A 483 -36.30 -83.41 -105.11
C HIS A 483 -35.24 -84.19 -105.89
N ILE A 484 -35.21 -85.50 -105.67
CA ILE A 484 -34.27 -86.44 -106.31
C ILE A 484 -34.99 -87.12 -107.49
N SER A 485 -34.45 -87.02 -108.70
CA SER A 485 -34.98 -87.70 -109.90
C SER A 485 -33.93 -88.61 -110.55
N LEU A 486 -34.35 -89.77 -111.03
CA LEU A 486 -33.50 -90.71 -111.76
C LEU A 486 -33.80 -90.63 -113.27
N PRO A 487 -32.87 -90.18 -114.12
CA PRO A 487 -33.18 -89.95 -115.53
C PRO A 487 -33.47 -91.22 -116.35
N THR A 488 -32.74 -92.32 -116.13
CA THR A 488 -32.92 -93.62 -116.82
C THR A 488 -32.27 -94.77 -116.05
N VAL A 489 -32.95 -95.91 -115.91
CA VAL A 489 -32.42 -97.16 -115.31
C VAL A 489 -32.02 -98.11 -116.45
N ASP A 490 -30.74 -98.19 -116.77
CA ASP A 490 -30.17 -99.28 -117.56
C ASP A 490 -29.79 -100.40 -116.59
N GLY A 491 -30.62 -101.46 -116.51
CA GLY A 491 -30.42 -102.61 -115.64
C GLY A 491 -29.29 -103.54 -116.10
N GLY A 492 -28.07 -103.02 -116.27
CA GLY A 492 -26.88 -103.77 -116.67
C GLY A 492 -26.69 -105.08 -115.89
N THR A 493 -26.14 -106.10 -116.56
CA THR A 493 -26.00 -107.48 -116.05
C THR A 493 -24.91 -107.55 -114.98
N TYR A 494 -25.39 -107.38 -113.74
CA TYR A 494 -24.78 -107.50 -112.41
C TYR A 494 -23.41 -106.85 -112.20
#